data_AF-A0A7K9SHK8-F1
#
_entry.id   AF-A0A7K9SHK8-F1
#
_cell.length_a   1.000
_cell.length_b   1.000
_cell.length_c   1.000
_cell.angle_alpha   90.00
_cell.angle_beta   90.00
_cell.angle_gamma   90.00
#
_symmetry.space_group_name_H-M   'P 1'
#
loop_
_entity.id
_entity.type
_entity.pdbx_description
1 polymer ?
#
loop_
_entity_poly.entity_id
_entity_poly.type
_entity_poly.pdbx_seq_one_letter_code
_entity_poly.pdbx_strand_id
1 'polypeptide(L)' 'RTLRMLRENLDEEAKIMKDVPGWKVGESLFHTDRWVPPTLEELYYLRPTSEIENEKFGLQYYV' A
#
# COMPACT_ATOMS: atom_id res chain seq x y z
N ARG A 1 3.86 5.05 -11.38
CA ARG A 1 3.75 5.55 -9.98
C ARG A 1 3.28 4.44 -9.05
N THR A 2 2.07 3.89 -9.23
CA THR A 2 1.46 2.86 -8.38
C THR A 2 2.32 1.61 -8.17
N LEU A 3 2.82 0.98 -9.24
CA LEU A 3 3.64 -0.22 -9.14
C LEU A 3 4.95 -0.01 -8.35
N ARG A 4 5.53 1.19 -8.43
CA ARG A 4 6.72 1.54 -7.66
C ARG A 4 6.41 1.61 -6.16
N MET A 5 5.29 2.25 -5.80
CA MET A 5 4.86 2.35 -4.40
C MET A 5 4.52 0.97 -3.83
N LEU A 6 3.83 0.12 -4.58
CA LEU A 6 3.58 -1.26 -4.18
C LEU A 6 4.87 -2.04 -3.98
N ARG A 7 5.88 -1.83 -4.85
CA ARG A 7 7.18 -2.50 -4.70
C ARG A 7 7.92 -2.05 -3.44
N GLU A 8 7.96 -0.75 -3.19
CA GLU A 8 8.53 -0.17 -1.97
C GLU A 8 7.84 -0.72 -0.71
N ASN A 9 6.50 -0.75 -0.72
CA ASN A 9 5.71 -1.28 0.39
C ASN A 9 5.95 -2.77 0.64
N LEU A 10 6.11 -3.58 -0.42
CA LEU A 10 6.42 -5.01 -0.31
C LEU A 10 7.82 -5.23 0.27
N ASP A 11 8.81 -4.45 -0.18
CA ASP A 11 10.19 -4.55 0.34
C ASP A 11 10.26 -4.15 1.83
N GLU A 12 9.44 -3.19 2.29
CA GLU A 12 9.33 -2.84 3.72
C GLU A 12 8.52 -3.86 4.53
N GLU A 13 7.41 -4.37 3.98
CA GLU A 13 6.65 -5.47 4.59
C GLU A 13 7.56 -6.66 4.86
N ALA A 14 8.42 -7.02 3.91
CA ALA A 14 9.38 -8.12 4.06
C ALA A 14 10.34 -7.90 5.23
N LYS A 15 10.75 -6.65 5.50
CA LYS A 15 11.64 -6.32 6.62
C LYS A 15 10.90 -6.35 7.96
N ILE A 16 9.69 -5.80 8.00
CA ILE A 16 8.88 -5.67 9.21
C ILE A 16 8.35 -7.03 9.66
N MET A 17 7.88 -7.85 8.72
CA MET A 17 7.16 -9.09 9.00
C MET A 17 8.05 -10.34 9.05
N LYS A 18 9.38 -10.18 8.88
CA LYS A 18 10.34 -11.30 8.81
C LYS A 18 10.28 -12.26 10.01
N ASP A 19 9.93 -11.76 11.19
CA ASP A 19 9.97 -12.51 12.45
C ASP A 19 8.58 -13.05 12.86
N VAL A 20 7.54 -12.81 12.05
CA VAL A 20 6.16 -13.23 12.36
C VAL A 20 5.86 -14.60 11.75
N PRO A 21 5.58 -15.64 12.57
CA PRO A 21 5.34 -16.99 12.05
C PRO A 21 4.06 -17.06 11.23
N GLY A 22 4.14 -17.66 10.05
CA GLY A 22 2.99 -17.84 9.15
C GLY A 22 2.68 -16.63 8.27
N TRP A 23 3.42 -15.53 8.38
CA TRP A 23 3.24 -14.38 7.49
C TRP A 23 3.83 -14.65 6.11
N LYS A 24 3.06 -14.37 5.06
CA LYS A 24 3.51 -14.44 3.66
C LYS A 24 3.47 -13.05 3.05
N VAL A 25 4.64 -12.52 2.74
CA VAL A 25 4.79 -11.18 2.15
C VAL A 25 4.13 -11.14 0.79
N GLY A 26 3.28 -10.13 0.56
CA GLY A 26 2.60 -9.94 -0.73
C GLY A 26 1.59 -11.03 -1.11
N GLU A 27 1.07 -11.80 -0.15
CA GLU A 27 0.00 -12.77 -0.41
C GLU A 27 -1.30 -12.04 -0.78
N SER A 28 -1.85 -12.38 -1.96
CA SER A 28 -3.14 -11.86 -2.40
C SER A 28 -4.28 -12.48 -1.58
N LEU A 29 -5.17 -11.64 -1.06
CA LEU A 29 -6.39 -12.08 -0.38
C LEU A 29 -7.52 -12.48 -1.34
N PHE A 30 -7.36 -12.23 -2.63
CA PHE A 30 -8.37 -12.54 -3.64
C PHE A 30 -8.20 -13.95 -4.19
N HIS A 31 -9.32 -14.64 -4.42
CA HIS A 31 -9.36 -15.98 -5.05
C HIS A 31 -9.15 -15.92 -6.58
N THR A 32 -8.44 -14.92 -7.10
CA THR A 32 -8.24 -14.71 -8.54
C THR A 32 -6.84 -14.22 -8.85
N ASP A 33 -6.29 -14.64 -9.98
CA ASP A 33 -5.00 -14.15 -10.49
C ASP A 33 -5.10 -12.84 -11.28
N ARG A 34 -6.30 -12.22 -11.31
CA ARG A 34 -6.52 -10.95 -12.00
C ARG A 34 -5.89 -9.81 -11.21
N TRP A 35 -5.39 -8.82 -11.93
CA TRP A 35 -4.94 -7.57 -11.33
C TRP A 35 -6.10 -6.86 -10.63
N VAL A 36 -5.91 -6.53 -9.35
CA VAL A 36 -6.83 -5.70 -8.57
C VAL A 36 -6.15 -4.36 -8.31
N PRO A 37 -6.77 -3.22 -8.69
CA PRO A 37 -6.23 -1.91 -8.37
C PRO A 37 -6.11 -1.72 -6.85
N PRO A 38 -4.96 -1.25 -6.34
CA PRO A 38 -4.79 -1.03 -4.92
C PRO A 38 -5.63 0.15 -4.43
N THR A 39 -6.09 0.05 -3.20
CA THR A 39 -6.72 1.14 -2.45
C THR A 39 -5.69 2.22 -2.07
N LEU A 40 -6.17 3.41 -1.70
CA LEU A 40 -5.30 4.46 -1.16
C LEU A 40 -4.61 3.99 0.12
N GLU A 41 -5.28 3.21 0.96
CA GLU A 41 -4.69 2.73 2.21
C GLU A 41 -3.54 1.75 1.93
N GLU A 42 -3.71 0.80 1.01
CA GLU A 42 -2.65 -0.12 0.57
C GLU A 42 -1.43 0.61 -0.05
N LEU A 43 -1.63 1.79 -0.63
CA LEU A 43 -0.51 2.58 -1.19
C LEU A 43 0.19 3.44 -0.13
N TYR A 44 -0.54 3.94 0.87
CA TYR A 44 -0.06 4.99 1.78
C TYR A 44 0.08 4.55 3.26
N TYR A 45 -0.19 3.29 3.63
CA TYR A 45 -0.15 2.85 5.04
C TYR A 45 1.22 3.00 5.73
N LEU A 46 2.33 3.02 4.97
CA LEU A 46 3.68 3.28 5.51
C LEU A 46 4.14 4.72 5.37
N ARG A 47 3.31 5.60 4.80
CA ARG A 47 3.67 6.98 4.48
C ARG A 47 3.14 7.94 5.54
N PRO A 48 3.67 9.17 5.62
CA PRO A 48 3.13 10.20 6.48
C PRO A 48 1.63 10.44 6.23
N THR A 49 0.88 10.72 7.30
CA THR A 49 -0.57 10.97 7.22
C THR A 49 -0.92 12.15 6.32
N SER A 50 -0.04 13.16 6.24
CA SER A 50 -0.21 14.29 5.33
C SER A 50 -0.25 13.89 3.85
N GLU A 51 0.46 12.83 3.44
CA GLU A 51 0.43 12.35 2.05
C GLU A 51 -0.93 11.73 1.70
N ILE A 52 -1.47 10.88 2.58
CA ILE A 52 -2.79 10.28 2.36
C ILE A 52 -3.92 11.31 2.45
N GLU A 53 -3.82 12.28 3.34
CA GLU A 53 -4.77 13.39 3.44
C GLU A 53 -4.76 14.24 2.17
N ASN A 54 -3.59 14.57 1.64
CA ASN A 54 -3.47 15.30 0.39
C ASN A 54 -4.03 14.49 -0.80
N GLU A 55 -3.81 13.17 -0.87
CA GLU A 55 -4.41 12.38 -1.96
C GLU A 55 -5.91 12.15 -1.80
N LYS A 56 -6.42 12.10 -0.58
CA LYS A 56 -7.86 11.98 -0.33
C LYS A 56 -8.60 13.28 -0.62
N PHE A 57 -8.04 14.42 -0.22
CA PHE A 57 -8.78 15.69 -0.16
C PHE A 57 -8.11 16.88 -0.84
N GLY A 58 -6.87 16.74 -1.31
CA GLY A 58 -6.09 17.85 -1.86
C GLY A 58 -6.79 18.55 -3.02
N LEU A 59 -7.47 17.81 -3.91
CA LEU A 59 -8.28 18.40 -4.98
C LEU A 59 -9.48 19.19 -4.44
N GLN A 60 -10.15 18.69 -3.40
CA GLN A 60 -11.34 19.33 -2.83
C GLN A 60 -10.99 20.63 -2.09
N TYR A 61 -9.82 20.65 -1.43
CA TYR A 61 -9.33 21.82 -0.72
C TYR A 61 -8.54 22.79 -1.59
N TYR A 62 -8.33 22.48 -2.86
CA TYR A 62 -7.66 23.38 -3.81
C TYR A 62 -8.66 24.44 -4.29
N VAL A 63 -8.73 25.56 -3.57
CA VAL A 63 -9.50 26.78 -3.90
C VAL A 63 -8.55 27.89 -4.32
#